data_AF-A0A4V5MHX8-F1
#
_entry.id   AF-A0A4V5MHX8-F1
#
_cell.length_a   1.000
_cell.length_b   1.000
_cell.length_c   1.000
_cell.angle_alpha   90.00
_cell.angle_beta   90.00
_cell.angle_gamma   90.00
#
_symmetry.space_group_name_H-M   'P 1'
#
loop_
_entity.id
_entity.type
_entity.pdbx_description
1 polymer ?
#
loop_
_entity_poly.entity_id
_entity_poly.type
_entity_poly.pdbx_seq_one_letter_code
_entity_poly.pdbx_strand_id
1 'polypeptide(L)'
;MARDAIGETLGIRPETVGLELVVPEVAPLLDEVLEARRQRAAADAAERQALAEAARTLSEDLRLSQGDASRLLGVSQQEMSQLSRAARGSADARPRLLGPPNSSGTTRPKRQRKAPSPRPRWALAEDDV
;
A
#
# COMPACT_ATOMS: atom_id res chain seq x y z
N MET A 1 9.27 -17.71 22.89
CA MET A 1 9.19 -19.16 22.57
C MET A 1 8.69 -19.95 23.78
N ALA A 2 9.50 -20.29 24.78
CA ALA A 2 9.01 -21.07 25.95
C ALA A 2 8.04 -20.29 26.87
N ARG A 3 8.23 -18.97 26.99
CA ARG A 3 7.45 -18.10 27.88
C ARG A 3 6.01 -17.88 27.39
N ASP A 4 5.81 -17.83 26.08
CA ASP A 4 4.51 -17.61 25.44
C ASP A 4 3.63 -18.87 25.55
N ALA A 5 4.24 -20.05 25.40
CA ALA A 5 3.58 -21.35 25.54
C ALA A 5 3.07 -21.64 26.97
N ILE A 6 3.77 -21.13 27.98
CA ILE A 6 3.37 -21.24 29.40
C ILE A 6 2.21 -20.25 29.72
N GLY A 7 2.19 -19.07 29.10
CA GLY A 7 1.12 -18.10 29.25
C GLY A 7 -0.22 -18.58 28.68
N GLU A 8 -0.20 -19.22 27.50
CA GLU A 8 -1.41 -19.79 26.89
C GLU A 8 -2.00 -20.96 27.71
N THR A 9 -1.16 -21.80 28.31
CA THR A 9 -1.62 -22.96 29.12
C THR A 9 -2.22 -22.54 30.46
N LEU A 10 -1.81 -21.40 31.01
CA LEU A 10 -2.36 -20.85 32.26
C LEU A 10 -3.48 -19.83 32.04
N GLY A 11 -3.83 -19.51 30.78
CA GLY A 11 -4.84 -18.50 30.45
C GLY A 11 -4.45 -17.07 30.82
N ILE A 12 -3.17 -16.82 31.09
CA ILE A 12 -2.65 -15.52 31.50
C ILE A 12 -2.08 -14.83 30.26
N ARG A 13 -2.76 -13.78 29.77
CA ARG A 13 -2.18 -12.91 28.74
C ARG A 13 -0.98 -12.18 29.35
N PRO A 14 0.21 -12.23 28.74
CA PRO A 14 1.34 -11.47 29.22
C PRO A 14 0.99 -9.98 29.14
N GLU A 15 0.93 -9.34 30.30
CA GLU A 15 0.71 -7.90 30.41
C GLU A 15 1.96 -7.20 29.87
N THR A 16 1.80 -6.44 28.79
CA THR A 16 2.90 -5.68 28.21
C THR A 16 3.06 -4.40 29.02
N VAL A 17 4.07 -4.36 29.88
CA VAL A 17 4.42 -3.16 30.63
C VAL A 17 5.41 -2.34 29.81
N GLY A 18 4.96 -1.21 29.27
CA GLY A 18 5.83 -0.21 28.65
C GLY A 18 6.56 0.58 29.73
N LEU A 19 7.88 0.65 29.65
CA LEU A 19 8.70 1.51 30.51
C LEU A 19 9.28 2.63 29.64
N GLU A 20 9.01 3.87 30.03
CA GLU A 20 9.59 5.07 29.40
C GLU A 20 10.71 5.61 30.30
N LEU A 21 11.94 5.58 29.80
CA LEU A 21 13.10 6.09 30.52
C LEU A 21 13.36 7.53 30.06
N VAL A 22 13.06 8.49 30.93
CA VAL A 22 13.34 9.91 30.67
C VAL A 22 14.64 10.28 31.38
N VAL A 23 15.61 10.79 30.61
CA VAL A 23 16.84 11.39 31.14
C VAL A 23 16.69 12.91 31.04
N PRO A 24 16.38 13.62 32.15
CA PRO A 24 15.99 15.03 32.12
C PRO A 24 17.03 15.95 31.48
N GLU A 25 18.31 15.63 31.62
CA GLU A 25 19.41 16.43 31.12
C GLU A 25 19.51 16.40 29.59
N VAL A 26 19.03 15.32 28.96
CA VAL A 26 19.09 15.10 27.51
C VAL A 26 17.75 15.39 26.85
N ALA A 27 16.66 15.47 27.62
CA ALA A 27 15.31 15.71 27.11
C ALA A 27 15.21 16.98 26.22
N PRO A 28 15.78 18.15 26.59
CA PRO A 28 15.71 19.34 25.74
C PRO A 28 16.39 19.13 24.37
N LEU A 29 17.52 18.43 24.34
CA LEU A 29 18.23 18.12 23.10
C LEU A 29 17.43 17.17 22.21
N LEU A 30 16.75 16.19 22.80
CA LEU A 30 15.88 15.26 22.05
C LEU A 30 14.63 15.96 21.52
N ASP A 31 14.05 16.87 22.29
CA ASP A 31 12.89 17.66 21.87
C ASP A 31 13.21 18.52 20.64
N GLU A 32 14.37 19.19 20.63
CA GLU A 32 14.86 19.94 19.47
C GLU A 32 15.01 19.03 18.23
N VAL A 33 15.58 17.84 18.39
CA VAL A 33 15.73 16.88 17.29
C VAL A 33 14.38 16.35 16.80
N LEU A 34 13.43 16.10 17.71
CA LEU A 34 12.08 15.65 17.36
C LEU A 34 11.28 16.73 16.65
N GLU A 35 11.40 17.98 17.08
CA GLU A 35 10.82 19.13 16.38
C GLU A 35 11.43 19.28 14.98
N ALA A 36 12.76 19.25 14.85
CA ALA A 36 13.42 19.32 13.55
C ALA A 36 12.99 18.18 12.60
N ARG A 37 12.82 16.96 13.14
CA ARG A 37 12.30 15.82 12.37
C ARG A 37 10.86 16.02 11.94
N ARG A 38 10.00 16.55 12.82
CA ARG A 38 8.60 16.85 12.48
C ARG A 38 8.51 17.93 11.40
N GLN A 39 9.31 18.99 11.53
CA GLN A 39 9.38 20.06 10.52
C GLN A 39 9.85 19.52 9.16
N ARG A 40 10.89 18.67 9.16
CA ARG A 40 11.36 18.03 7.93
C ARG A 40 10.29 17.12 7.31
N ALA A 41 9.65 16.28 8.11
CA ALA A 41 8.58 15.42 7.62
C ALA A 41 7.40 16.22 7.04
N ALA A 42 7.06 17.36 7.67
CA ALA A 42 6.03 18.27 7.17
C ALA A 42 6.45 18.93 5.84
N ALA A 43 7.70 19.37 5.73
CA ALA A 43 8.24 19.93 4.49
C ALA A 43 8.24 18.89 3.35
N ASP A 44 8.71 17.67 3.61
CA ASP A 44 8.71 16.57 2.65
C ASP A 44 7.27 16.22 2.20
N ALA A 45 6.30 16.27 3.11
CA ALA A 45 4.90 16.05 2.78
C ALA A 45 4.33 17.16 1.90
N ALA A 46 4.64 18.42 2.19
CA ALA A 46 4.23 19.57 1.39
C ALA A 46 4.84 19.53 -0.02
N GLU A 47 6.12 19.16 -0.14
CA GLU A 47 6.77 18.97 -1.44
C GLU A 47 6.10 17.88 -2.28
N ARG A 48 5.83 16.71 -1.68
CA ARG A 48 5.12 15.62 -2.37
C ARG A 48 3.73 16.03 -2.83
N GLN A 49 3.03 16.82 -2.03
CA GLN A 49 1.72 17.35 -2.43
C GLN A 49 1.84 18.32 -3.61
N ALA A 50 2.79 19.26 -3.55
CA ALA A 50 3.04 20.20 -4.65
C ALA A 50 3.42 19.46 -5.96
N LEU A 51 4.25 18.41 -5.87
CA LEU A 51 4.57 17.55 -7.01
C LEU A 51 3.36 16.80 -7.57
N ALA A 52 2.48 16.31 -6.69
CA ALA A 52 1.26 15.62 -7.11
C ALA A 52 0.28 16.58 -7.83
N GLU A 53 0.13 17.80 -7.31
CA GLU A 53 -0.68 18.85 -7.92
C GLU A 53 -0.10 19.27 -9.28
N ALA A 54 1.22 19.51 -9.36
CA ALA A 54 1.87 19.84 -10.62
C ALA A 54 1.75 18.70 -11.65
N ALA A 55 1.95 17.45 -11.23
CA ALA A 55 1.77 16.26 -12.07
C ALA A 55 0.34 16.16 -12.62
N ARG A 56 -0.65 16.49 -11.79
CA ARG A 56 -2.06 16.54 -12.20
C ARG A 56 -2.29 17.65 -13.23
N THR A 57 -1.84 18.87 -12.98
CA THR A 57 -1.99 19.99 -13.93
C THR A 57 -1.33 19.70 -15.27
N LEU A 58 -0.11 19.15 -15.27
CA LEU A 58 0.60 18.80 -16.50
C LEU A 58 -0.15 17.72 -17.32
N SER A 59 -0.74 16.74 -16.66
CA SER A 59 -1.40 15.60 -17.33
C SER A 59 -2.88 15.84 -17.67
N GLU A 60 -3.65 16.46 -16.79
CA GLU A 60 -5.09 16.67 -16.94
C GLU A 60 -5.42 17.99 -17.65
N ASP A 61 -4.80 19.09 -17.22
CA ASP A 61 -5.11 20.43 -17.74
C ASP A 61 -4.35 20.69 -19.04
N LEU A 62 -3.06 20.37 -19.05
CA LEU A 62 -2.17 20.64 -20.19
C LEU A 62 -2.00 19.45 -21.14
N ARG A 63 -2.57 18.28 -20.80
CA ARG A 63 -2.59 17.06 -21.64
C ARG A 63 -1.21 16.61 -22.12
N LEU A 64 -0.15 16.89 -21.35
CA LEU A 64 1.20 16.47 -21.69
C LEU A 64 1.37 14.95 -21.54
N SER A 65 2.30 14.40 -22.32
CA SER A 65 2.68 13.00 -22.16
C SER A 65 3.34 12.78 -20.79
N GLN A 66 3.19 11.57 -20.23
CA GLN A 66 3.81 11.21 -18.96
C GLN A 66 5.35 11.34 -19.01
N GLY A 67 5.95 11.11 -20.19
CA GLY A 67 7.38 11.28 -20.42
C GLY A 67 7.81 12.74 -20.30
N ASP A 68 7.08 13.65 -20.94
CA ASP A 68 7.40 15.08 -20.90
C ASP A 68 7.16 15.66 -19.51
N ALA A 69 6.05 15.29 -18.86
CA ALA A 69 5.77 15.68 -17.48
C ALA A 69 6.86 15.20 -16.51
N SER A 70 7.38 13.98 -16.68
CA SER A 70 8.48 13.47 -15.84
C SER A 70 9.77 14.28 -16.01
N ARG A 71 10.09 14.68 -17.25
CA ARG A 71 11.27 15.52 -17.54
C ARG A 71 11.13 16.93 -16.98
N LEU A 72 9.94 17.53 -17.07
CA LEU A 72 9.66 18.87 -16.55
C LEU A 72 9.71 18.93 -15.03
N LEU A 73 9.20 17.89 -14.35
CA LEU A 73 9.20 17.81 -12.89
C LEU A 73 10.55 17.32 -12.32
N GLY A 74 11.47 16.87 -13.16
CA GLY A 74 12.76 16.30 -12.71
C GLY A 74 12.60 14.98 -11.95
N VAL A 75 11.49 14.26 -12.14
CA VAL A 75 11.20 13.00 -11.46
C VAL A 75 11.30 11.82 -12.42
N SER A 76 11.48 10.62 -11.87
CA SER A 76 11.46 9.40 -12.68
C SER A 76 10.06 9.12 -13.25
N GLN A 77 9.98 8.36 -14.36
CA GLN A 77 8.67 7.93 -14.88
C GLN A 77 7.88 7.07 -13.89
N GLN A 78 8.58 6.31 -13.04
CA GLN A 78 7.96 5.51 -11.98
C GLN A 78 7.30 6.41 -10.92
N GLU A 79 7.99 7.45 -10.48
CA GLU A 79 7.41 8.45 -9.55
C GLU A 79 6.24 9.19 -10.19
N MET A 80 6.35 9.60 -11.45
CA MET A 80 5.23 10.22 -12.19
C MET A 80 4.00 9.28 -12.27
N SER A 81 4.23 7.97 -12.43
CA SER A 81 3.17 6.96 -12.42
C SER A 81 2.52 6.81 -11.03
N GLN A 82 3.29 6.98 -9.95
CA GLN A 82 2.77 6.94 -8.58
C GLN A 82 1.99 8.22 -8.26
N LEU A 83 2.53 9.40 -8.59
CA LEU A 83 1.88 10.69 -8.39
C LEU A 83 0.55 10.78 -9.14
N SER A 84 0.52 10.37 -10.42
CA SER A 84 -0.73 10.34 -11.20
C SER A 84 -1.74 9.31 -10.71
N ARG A 85 -1.31 8.23 -10.03
CA ARG A 85 -2.21 7.28 -9.38
C ARG A 85 -2.73 7.81 -8.05
N ALA A 86 -1.88 8.43 -7.24
CA ALA A 86 -2.26 9.05 -5.98
C ALA A 86 -3.27 10.19 -6.19
N ALA A 87 -3.04 11.03 -7.21
CA ALA A 87 -3.98 12.08 -7.63
C ALA A 87 -5.36 11.51 -8.00
N ARG A 88 -5.39 10.38 -8.72
CA ARG A 88 -6.63 9.69 -9.10
C ARG A 88 -7.31 8.97 -7.92
N GLY A 89 -6.53 8.37 -7.03
CA GLY A 89 -7.03 7.65 -5.85
C GLY A 89 -7.61 8.58 -4.77
N SER A 90 -7.15 9.82 -4.69
CA SER A 90 -7.71 10.84 -3.78
C SER A 90 -9.14 11.25 -4.17
N ALA A 91 -9.45 11.29 -5.48
CA ALA A 91 -10.81 11.52 -5.97
C ALA A 91 -11.76 10.33 -5.73
N ASP A 92 -11.22 9.12 -5.54
CA ASP A 92 -11.96 7.88 -5.34
C ASP A 92 -12.05 7.46 -3.86
N ALA A 93 -11.62 8.33 -2.94
CA ALA A 93 -11.88 8.22 -1.50
C ALA A 93 -13.36 8.50 -1.19
N ARG A 94 -14.29 7.91 -1.94
CA ARG A 94 -15.66 7.73 -1.47
C ARG A 94 -15.59 6.80 -0.26
N PRO A 95 -16.23 7.14 0.87
CA PRO A 95 -16.31 6.24 2.00
C PRO A 95 -17.01 4.98 1.49
N ARG A 96 -16.29 3.86 1.41
CA ARG A 96 -16.94 2.56 1.32
C ARG A 96 -17.67 2.37 2.64
N LEU A 97 -18.92 2.84 2.67
CA LEU A 97 -19.89 2.59 3.73
C LEU A 97 -19.80 1.11 4.08
N LEU A 98 -19.31 0.87 5.29
CA LEU A 98 -19.30 -0.43 5.95
C LEU A 98 -20.73 -0.96 5.93
N GLY A 99 -21.00 -1.91 5.03
CA GLY A 99 -22.21 -2.71 5.09
C GLY A 99 -22.20 -3.55 6.37
N PRO A 100 -23.37 -3.81 6.98
CA PRO A 100 -23.47 -4.52 8.26
C PRO A 100 -23.00 -5.98 8.13
N PRO A 101 -22.48 -6.59 9.22
CA PRO A 101 -21.97 -7.95 9.20
C PRO A 101 -23.12 -8.95 9.16
N ASN A 102 -23.47 -9.46 7.97
CA ASN A 102 -24.36 -10.61 7.87
C ASN A 102 -23.58 -11.91 8.14
N SER A 103 -23.74 -12.39 9.36
CA SER A 103 -23.52 -13.77 9.76
C SER A 103 -24.48 -14.72 9.05
N SER A 104 -24.00 -15.96 8.87
CA SER A 104 -24.77 -17.20 8.69
C SER A 104 -25.13 -17.64 7.27
N GLY A 105 -24.56 -18.80 6.90
CA GLY A 105 -25.40 -19.90 6.41
C GLY A 105 -25.34 -20.20 4.92
N THR A 106 -24.66 -21.31 4.60
CA THR A 106 -25.13 -22.35 3.67
C THR A 106 -25.51 -21.95 2.23
N THR A 107 -24.62 -22.21 1.28
CA THR A 107 -24.75 -23.21 0.19
C THR A 107 -23.81 -22.84 -0.95
N ARG A 108 -22.90 -23.74 -1.29
CA ARG A 108 -21.95 -23.61 -2.40
C ARG A 108 -22.59 -24.21 -3.65
N PRO A 109 -22.98 -23.42 -4.68
CA PRO A 109 -23.32 -24.01 -5.96
C PRO A 109 -22.03 -24.43 -6.70
N LYS A 110 -21.97 -25.74 -6.94
CA LYS A 110 -21.13 -26.51 -7.85
C LYS A 110 -20.58 -25.67 -9.03
N ARG A 111 -19.28 -25.32 -9.02
CA ARG A 111 -18.55 -24.99 -10.26
C ARG A 111 -17.93 -26.26 -10.81
N GLN A 112 -18.63 -26.85 -11.77
CA GLN A 112 -18.12 -27.90 -12.64
C GLN A 112 -16.81 -27.45 -13.29
N ARG A 113 -15.76 -28.21 -13.03
CA ARG A 113 -14.45 -28.08 -13.68
C ARG A 113 -14.64 -28.63 -15.10
N LYS A 114 -14.70 -27.74 -16.12
CA LYS A 114 -14.68 -28.16 -17.53
C LYS A 114 -13.36 -28.90 -17.80
N ALA A 115 -13.46 -30.12 -18.31
CA ALA A 115 -12.32 -30.89 -18.81
C ALA A 115 -11.70 -30.19 -20.04
N PRO A 116 -10.38 -30.29 -20.25
CA PRO A 116 -9.75 -29.79 -21.47
C PRO A 116 -10.26 -30.55 -22.69
N SER A 117 -10.59 -29.83 -23.75
CA SER A 117 -11.02 -30.38 -25.04
C SER A 117 -9.93 -31.27 -25.66
N PRO A 118 -10.28 -32.42 -26.27
CA PRO A 118 -9.32 -33.26 -26.98
C PRO A 118 -8.71 -32.48 -28.15
N ARG A 119 -7.38 -32.53 -28.27
CA ARG A 119 -6.66 -31.87 -29.36
C ARG A 119 -7.04 -32.51 -30.71
N PRO A 120 -7.20 -31.72 -31.77
CA PRO A 120 -7.53 -32.23 -33.09
C PRO A 120 -6.36 -33.02 -33.69
N ARG A 121 -6.72 -34.05 -34.47
CA ARG A 121 -5.86 -35.13 -34.97
C ARG A 121 -4.72 -34.73 -35.91
N TRP A 122 -4.65 -33.46 -36.32
CA TRP A 122 -3.57 -32.91 -37.16
C TRP A 122 -2.39 -32.36 -36.35
N ALA A 123 -2.51 -32.24 -35.02
CA ALA A 123 -1.46 -31.74 -34.14
C ALA A 123 -0.53 -32.84 -33.58
N LEU A 124 -0.51 -34.01 -34.20
CA LEU A 124 0.51 -35.05 -34.01
C LEU A 124 1.58 -34.81 -35.07
N ALA A 125 2.65 -34.11 -34.69
CA ALA A 125 3.90 -34.19 -35.45
C ALA A 125 4.47 -35.60 -35.20
N GLU A 126 4.61 -36.36 -36.28
CA GLU A 126 5.34 -37.62 -36.30
C GLU A 126 6.82 -37.29 -36.09
N ASP A 127 7.34 -37.56 -34.89
CA ASP A 127 8.78 -37.67 -34.65
C ASP A 127 9.06 -39.13 -34.27
N ASP A 128 9.17 -39.97 -35.31
CA ASP A 128 9.88 -41.25 -35.28
C ASP A 128 11.31 -40.99 -35.76
N VAL A 129 12.30 -41.15 -34.87
CA VAL A 129 13.45 -42.10 -34.95
C VAL A 129 14.13 -42.15 -33.58
#